data_AF-A0A2N2CHN8-F1
#
_entry.id   AF-A0A2N2CHN8-F1
#
_cell.length_a   1.000
_cell.length_b   1.000
_cell.length_c   1.000
_cell.angle_alpha   90.00
_cell.angle_beta   90.00
_cell.angle_gamma   90.00
#
_symmetry.space_group_name_H-M   'P 1'
#
loop_
_entity.id
_entity.type
_entity.pdbx_description
1 polymer ?
#
loop_
_entity_poly.entity_id
_entity_poly.type
_entity_poly.pdbx_seq_one_letter_code
_entity_poly.pdbx_strand_id
1 'polypeptide(L)'
;MVEIEKIAYHGWPNCLKISNHIIELIVLTDVGPRIIHLSFKGGDNLLYENIEDAGQMGGNKWRTYGGHRLWHAPEDIKRTYVPDNFPV
;
A
#
# COMPACT_ATOMS: atom_id res chain seq x y z
N MET A 1 14.00 -14.71 -11.14
CA MET A 1 12.93 -14.17 -12.00
C MET A 1 12.02 -13.35 -11.11
N VAL A 2 11.50 -12.23 -11.63
CA VAL A 2 10.49 -11.41 -10.95
C VAL A 2 9.17 -11.64 -11.67
N GLU A 3 8.11 -11.87 -10.90
CA GLU A 3 6.75 -12.08 -11.39
C GLU A 3 5.89 -10.90 -10.93
N ILE A 4 5.00 -10.45 -11.82
CA ILE A 4 4.07 -9.34 -11.55
C ILE A 4 2.68 -9.79 -11.98
N GLU A 5 1.73 -9.73 -11.06
CA GLU A 5 0.33 -10.08 -11.30
C GLU A 5 -0.61 -9.00 -10.73
N LYS A 6 -1.76 -8.81 -11.39
CA LYS A 6 -2.83 -7.98 -10.86
C LYS A 6 -3.71 -8.82 -9.95
N ILE A 7 -3.95 -8.33 -8.74
CA ILE A 7 -4.82 -8.99 -7.75
C ILE A 7 -5.74 -7.98 -7.09
N ALA A 8 -6.84 -8.47 -6.51
CA ALA A 8 -7.58 -7.73 -5.50
C ALA A 8 -6.97 -8.05 -4.11
N TYR A 9 -6.89 -7.05 -3.23
CA TYR A 9 -6.34 -7.22 -1.89
C TYR A 9 -7.11 -6.39 -0.87
N HIS A 10 -7.64 -7.03 0.16
CA HIS A 10 -8.35 -6.39 1.30
C HIS A 10 -9.33 -5.27 0.90
N GLY A 11 -10.10 -5.48 -0.18
CA GLY A 11 -11.11 -4.54 -0.68
C GLY A 11 -10.62 -3.58 -1.77
N TRP A 12 -9.32 -3.45 -2.01
CA TRP A 12 -8.79 -2.71 -3.17
C TRP A 12 -8.78 -3.60 -4.41
N PRO A 13 -9.52 -3.26 -5.47
CA PRO A 13 -9.65 -4.10 -6.66
C PRO A 13 -8.40 -4.10 -7.54
N ASN A 14 -7.60 -3.04 -7.54
CA ASN A 14 -6.42 -2.88 -8.39
C ASN A 14 -5.14 -2.81 -7.55
N CYS A 15 -4.55 -3.97 -7.31
CA CYS A 15 -3.23 -4.10 -6.70
C CYS A 15 -2.26 -4.84 -7.63
N LEU A 16 -0.97 -4.55 -7.48
CA LEU A 16 0.10 -5.32 -8.11
C LEU A 16 0.76 -6.17 -7.05
N LYS A 17 0.70 -7.49 -7.22
CA LYS A 17 1.55 -8.40 -6.48
C LYS A 17 2.83 -8.63 -7.27
N ILE A 18 3.95 -8.31 -6.65
CA ILE A 18 5.30 -8.41 -7.23
C ILE A 18 6.08 -9.38 -6.36
N SER A 19 6.60 -10.45 -6.94
CA SER A 19 7.30 -11.47 -6.16
C SER A 19 8.55 -11.98 -6.85
N ASN A 20 9.43 -12.57 -6.05
CA ASN A 20 10.53 -13.40 -6.53
C ASN A 20 10.58 -14.70 -5.71
N HIS A 21 11.74 -15.34 -5.64
CA HIS A 21 11.92 -16.58 -4.88
C HIS A 21 12.09 -16.37 -3.37
N ILE A 22 12.27 -15.12 -2.91
CA ILE A 22 12.58 -14.74 -1.53
C ILE A 22 11.43 -13.95 -0.90
N ILE A 23 10.91 -12.95 -1.61
CA ILE A 23 9.93 -11.99 -1.07
C ILE A 23 8.71 -11.81 -1.97
N GLU A 24 7.65 -11.32 -1.36
CA GLU A 24 6.39 -10.91 -1.99
C GLU A 24 6.03 -9.49 -1.52
N LEU A 25 5.59 -8.67 -2.48
CA LEU A 25 5.10 -7.31 -2.27
C LEU A 25 3.68 -7.23 -2.80
N ILE A 26 2.84 -6.44 -2.11
CA ILE A 26 1.57 -5.97 -2.66
C ILE A 26 1.61 -4.44 -2.69
N VAL A 27 1.44 -3.89 -3.88
CA VAL A 27 1.46 -2.46 -4.16
C VAL A 27 0.05 -2.02 -4.54
N LEU A 28 -0.46 -1.01 -3.85
CA LEU A 28 -1.77 -0.42 -4.16
C LEU A 28 -1.64 0.51 -5.36
N THR A 29 -2.61 0.44 -6.27
CA THR A 29 -2.71 1.37 -7.42
C THR A 29 -3.97 2.22 -7.40
N ASP A 30 -4.97 1.85 -6.61
CA ASP A 30 -6.17 2.65 -6.37
C ASP A 30 -5.96 3.81 -5.38
N VAL A 31 -4.94 3.69 -4.52
CA VAL A 31 -4.51 4.69 -3.52
C VAL A 31 -2.99 4.63 -3.36
N GLY A 32 -2.33 5.73 -3.01
CA GLY A 32 -0.90 5.77 -2.71
C GLY A 32 -0.07 6.77 -3.54
N PRO A 33 1.16 6.41 -3.98
CA PRO A 33 1.71 5.05 -4.09
C PRO A 33 2.15 4.44 -2.74
N ARG A 34 1.86 3.14 -2.57
CA ARG A 34 2.05 2.44 -1.27
C ARG A 34 2.36 0.95 -1.47
N ILE A 35 3.38 0.46 -0.76
CA ILE A 35 3.59 -0.98 -0.54
C ILE A 35 2.80 -1.36 0.71
N ILE A 36 1.63 -1.96 0.56
CA ILE A 36 0.77 -2.30 1.70
C ILE A 36 1.25 -3.58 2.41
N HIS A 37 1.88 -4.48 1.65
CA HIS A 37 2.37 -5.76 2.13
C HIS A 37 3.81 -5.99 1.68
N LEU A 38 4.65 -6.46 2.60
CA LEU A 38 5.97 -7.02 2.32
C LEU A 38 6.14 -8.26 3.19
N SER A 39 6.42 -9.40 2.58
CA SER A 39 6.68 -10.65 3.30
C SER A 39 7.82 -11.44 2.66
N PHE A 40 8.40 -12.35 3.43
CA PHE A 40 9.10 -13.49 2.82
C PHE A 40 8.07 -14.39 2.13
N LYS A 41 8.48 -15.12 1.10
CA LYS A 41 7.58 -15.99 0.33
C LYS A 41 6.85 -16.98 1.25
N GLY A 42 5.52 -16.86 1.32
CA GLY A 42 4.66 -17.70 2.16
C GLY A 42 4.64 -17.34 3.66
N GLY A 43 5.30 -16.24 4.04
CA GLY A 43 5.29 -15.71 5.41
C GLY A 43 4.25 -14.61 5.62
N ASP A 44 4.20 -14.09 6.84
CA ASP A 44 3.30 -13.01 7.23
C ASP A 44 3.78 -11.65 6.71
N ASN A 45 2.83 -10.71 6.61
CA ASN A 45 3.16 -9.32 6.32
C ASN A 45 4.04 -8.73 7.43
N LEU A 46 5.16 -8.13 7.04
CA LEU A 46 6.10 -7.44 7.93
C LEU A 46 5.68 -5.98 8.21
N LEU A 47 4.68 -5.47 7.51
CA LEU A 47 4.17 -4.11 7.65
C LEU A 47 2.83 -4.10 8.40
N TYR A 48 2.55 -3.01 9.10
CA TYR A 48 1.24 -2.78 9.72
C TYR A 48 0.19 -2.51 8.64
N GLU A 49 -1.00 -3.09 8.76
CA GLU A 49 -2.17 -2.73 7.94
C GLU A 49 -3.29 -2.22 8.84
N ASN A 50 -3.91 -1.09 8.49
CA ASN A 50 -5.12 -0.66 9.18
C ASN A 50 -6.35 -1.26 8.50
N ILE A 51 -6.94 -2.25 9.16
CA ILE A 51 -8.13 -2.97 8.71
C ILE A 51 -9.35 -2.04 8.58
N GLU A 52 -9.45 -0.98 9.38
CA GLU A 52 -10.58 -0.04 9.33
C GLU A 52 -10.57 0.83 8.05
N ASP A 53 -9.38 1.11 7.53
CA ASP A 53 -9.17 1.89 6.31
C ASP A 53 -9.03 1.00 5.05
N ALA A 54 -8.99 -0.33 5.22
CA ALA A 54 -8.78 -1.27 4.12
C ALA A 54 -9.90 -1.18 3.06
N GLY A 55 -9.51 -1.17 1.78
CA GLY A 55 -10.42 -1.02 0.65
C GLY A 55 -11.03 0.37 0.47
N GLN A 56 -10.78 1.33 1.37
CA GLN A 56 -11.29 2.68 1.21
C GLN A 56 -10.50 3.47 0.16
N MET A 57 -11.22 4.28 -0.61
CA MET A 57 -10.70 5.15 -1.67
C MET A 57 -11.37 6.53 -1.61
N GLY A 58 -10.73 7.52 -2.24
CA GLY A 58 -11.25 8.88 -2.39
C GLY A 58 -11.39 9.68 -1.09
N GLY A 59 -11.93 10.89 -1.23
CA GLY A 59 -12.15 11.83 -0.12
C GLY A 59 -10.91 12.62 0.28
N ASN A 60 -11.13 13.63 1.13
CA ASN A 60 -10.13 14.67 1.43
C ASN A 60 -9.49 14.50 2.82
N LYS A 61 -9.73 13.36 3.48
CA LYS A 61 -9.13 13.05 4.78
C LYS A 61 -7.95 12.13 4.58
N TRP A 62 -6.86 12.44 5.27
CA TRP A 62 -5.74 11.52 5.38
C TRP A 62 -6.17 10.26 6.12
N ARG A 63 -5.68 9.10 5.65
CA ARG A 63 -5.98 7.79 6.22
C ARG A 63 -4.70 7.04 6.55
N THR A 64 -4.80 6.17 7.55
CA THR A 64 -3.70 5.37 8.11
C THR A 64 -3.65 3.99 7.49
N TYR A 65 -3.78 3.86 6.16
CA TYR A 65 -3.89 2.55 5.48
C TYR A 65 -2.86 1.50 5.93
N GLY A 66 -1.66 1.92 6.37
CA GLY A 66 -0.57 1.05 6.79
C GLY A 66 0.47 0.85 5.70
N GLY A 67 1.34 -0.13 5.79
CA GLY A 67 2.37 -0.36 4.79
C GLY A 67 3.44 0.75 4.78
N HIS A 68 4.20 0.75 3.69
CA HIS A 68 5.18 1.78 3.39
C HIS A 68 4.64 2.77 2.37
N ARG A 69 4.51 4.02 2.80
CA ARG A 69 4.08 5.17 1.99
C ARG A 69 5.30 6.03 1.65
N LEU A 70 5.36 6.54 0.43
CA LEU A 70 6.34 7.58 0.10
C LEU A 70 6.01 8.87 0.85
N TRP A 71 6.99 9.38 1.59
CA TRP A 71 6.89 10.64 2.31
C TRP A 71 8.23 11.37 2.25
N HIS A 72 8.22 12.65 2.65
CA HIS A 72 9.39 13.52 2.57
C HIS A 72 9.72 14.07 3.95
N ALA A 73 11.01 14.06 4.32
CA ALA A 73 11.54 14.60 5.58
C ALA A 73 12.08 16.04 5.42
N PRO A 74 11.93 16.94 6.42
CA PRO A 74 11.36 16.70 7.75
C PRO A 74 9.85 16.45 7.70
N GLU A 75 9.20 16.06 8.78
CA GLU A 75 7.74 15.97 8.78
C GLU A 75 7.10 17.36 8.77
N ASP A 76 6.03 17.54 7.98
CA ASP A 76 5.24 18.78 7.98
C ASP A 76 3.77 18.44 7.71
N ILE A 77 2.89 19.00 8.53
CA ILE A 77 1.46 18.65 8.53
C ILE A 77 0.76 18.99 7.21
N LYS A 78 1.21 19.99 6.46
CA LYS A 78 0.57 20.42 5.21
C LYS A 78 0.93 19.51 4.04
N ARG A 79 2.13 18.92 4.04
CA ARG A 79 2.63 18.10 2.93
C ARG A 79 2.71 16.61 3.23
N THR A 80 3.07 16.22 4.45
CA THR A 80 3.23 14.80 4.83
C THR A 80 1.87 14.13 5.06
N TYR A 81 0.83 14.89 5.40
CA TYR A 81 -0.53 14.40 5.62
C TYR A 81 -1.49 14.71 4.47
N VAL A 82 -0.97 14.96 3.25
CA VAL A 82 -1.83 15.06 2.06
C VAL A 82 -2.58 13.73 1.89
N PRO A 83 -3.90 13.71 1.63
CA PRO A 83 -4.64 12.48 1.40
C PRO A 83 -4.21 11.81 0.08
N ASP A 84 -3.55 10.65 0.16
CA ASP A 84 -3.11 9.83 -0.97
C ASP A 84 -4.20 8.83 -1.41
N ASN A 85 -5.44 9.29 -1.46
CA ASN A 85 -6.63 8.42 -1.61
C ASN A 85 -7.05 8.19 -3.07
N PHE A 86 -6.23 8.56 -4.05
CA PHE A 86 -6.59 8.48 -5.48
C PHE A 86 -5.60 7.59 -6.24
N PRO A 87 -6.02 7.05 -7.40
CA PRO A 87 -5.17 6.17 -8.20
C PRO A 87 -3.89 6.85 -8.70
N VAL A 88 -2.86 6.04 -8.92
CA VAL A 88 -1.52 6.44 -9.39
C VAL A 88 -1.12 5.77 -10.69
#